data_AF-A0A535KHG3-F1
#
_entry.id   AF-A0A535KHG3-F1
#
_cell.length_a   1.000
_cell.length_b   1.000
_cell.length_c   1.000
_cell.angle_alpha   90.00
_cell.angle_beta   90.00
_cell.angle_gamma   90.00
#
_symmetry.space_group_name_H-M   'P 1'
#
loop_
_entity.id
_entity.type
_entity.pdbx_description
1 polymer ?
#
loop_
_entity_poly.entity_id
_entity_poly.type
_entity_poly.pdbx_seq_one_letter_code
_entity_poly.pdbx_strand_id
1 'polypeptide(L)' 'MEQTQTTTNTPLLRLLSNQMADAVERIGPALALVNGRPRQPASGVVYGQDLVLTADHVLEREDDLTIQTHDKRTLPAQ' A
#
# COMPACT_ATOMS: atom_id res chain seq x y z
N MET A 1 11.27 3.58 -43.38
CA MET A 1 12.38 3.60 -42.40
C MET A 1 11.73 3.60 -41.02
N GLU A 2 11.47 2.44 -40.43
CA GLU A 2 10.63 2.32 -39.21
C GLU A 2 10.97 1.08 -38.37
N GLN A 3 12.26 0.86 -38.06
CA GLN A 3 12.69 -0.31 -37.29
C GLN A 3 13.73 0.00 -36.20
N THR A 4 13.88 1.26 -35.78
CA THR A 4 14.87 1.64 -34.75
C THR A 4 14.25 1.81 -33.35
N GLN A 5 12.92 1.78 -33.23
CA GLN A 5 12.23 2.15 -31.98
C GLN A 5 12.03 0.97 -31.00
N THR A 6 12.00 -0.27 -31.48
CA THR A 6 11.69 -1.45 -30.64
C THR A 6 12.85 -1.88 -29.74
N THR A 7 14.10 -1.72 -30.20
CA THR A 7 15.29 -2.21 -29.48
C THR A 7 15.67 -1.32 -28.29
N THR A 8 15.45 0.00 -28.36
CA THR A 8 15.71 0.95 -27.26
C THR A 8 14.57 1.04 -26.23
N ASN A 9 13.33 0.78 -26.66
CA ASN A 9 12.17 0.81 -25.75
C ASN A 9 12.16 -0.36 -24.75
N THR A 10 12.71 -1.52 -25.11
CA THR A 10 12.71 -2.69 -24.21
C THR A 10 13.55 -2.47 -22.94
N PRO A 11 14.80 -1.97 -23.01
CA PRO A 11 15.56 -1.56 -21.82
C PRO A 11 14.87 -0.49 -20.98
N LEU A 12 14.23 0.50 -21.62
CA LEU A 12 13.53 1.58 -20.91
C LEU A 12 12.32 1.06 -20.11
N LEU A 13 11.49 0.19 -20.71
CA LEU A 13 10.35 -0.41 -20.02
C LEU A 13 10.77 -1.31 -18.87
N ARG A 14 11.88 -2.04 -19.02
CA ARG A 14 12.45 -2.82 -17.91
C ARG A 14 12.92 -1.92 -16.78
N LEU A 15 13.62 -0.83 -17.09
CA LEU A 15 14.05 0.14 -16.07
C LEU A 15 12.85 0.71 -15.31
N LEU A 16 11.82 1.15 -16.02
CA LEU A 16 10.59 1.67 -15.42
C LEU A 16 9.91 0.60 -14.53
N SER A 17 9.80 -0.63 -15.01
CA SER A 17 9.23 -1.74 -14.26
C SER A 17 10.00 -2.00 -12.96
N ASN A 18 11.33 -2.00 -13.01
CA ASN A 18 12.16 -2.20 -11.83
C ASN A 18 11.99 -1.04 -10.84
N GLN A 19 11.98 0.20 -11.30
CA GLN A 19 11.79 1.37 -10.44
C GLN A 19 10.41 1.38 -9.76
N MET A 20 9.37 0.90 -10.43
CA MET A 20 8.05 0.70 -9.81
C MET A 20 8.09 -0.40 -8.73
N ALA A 21 8.78 -1.51 -9.00
CA ALA A 21 8.96 -2.58 -8.02
C ALA A 21 9.74 -2.11 -6.78
N ASP A 22 10.83 -1.38 -6.98
CA ASP A 22 11.65 -0.80 -5.90
C ASP A 22 10.82 0.16 -5.03
N ALA A 23 9.95 0.97 -5.64
CA ALA A 23 9.06 1.87 -4.92
C ALA A 23 8.03 1.12 -4.06
N VAL A 24 7.45 0.03 -4.59
CA VAL A 24 6.50 -0.83 -3.86
C VAL A 24 7.19 -1.56 -2.71
N GLU A 25 8.39 -2.09 -2.94
CA GLU A 25 9.19 -2.73 -1.88
C GLU A 25 9.50 -1.76 -0.74
N ARG A 26 9.86 -0.51 -1.08
CA ARG A 26 10.19 0.52 -0.10
C ARG A 26 8.99 0.98 0.73
N ILE A 27 7.79 1.08 0.15
CA ILE A 27 6.60 1.55 0.87
C ILE A 27 5.92 0.47 1.70
N GLY A 28 6.18 -0.82 1.41
CA GLY A 28 5.53 -1.97 2.06
C GLY A 28 5.41 -1.86 3.60
N PRO A 29 6.48 -1.50 4.34
CA PRO A 29 6.41 -1.34 5.80
C PRO A 29 5.47 -0.23 6.30
N ALA A 30 5.16 0.76 5.46
CA ALA A 30 4.26 1.86 5.80
C ALA A 30 2.79 1.55 5.47
N LEU A 31 2.49 0.41 4.85
CA LEU A 31 1.11 -0.01 4.57
C LEU A 31 0.53 -0.82 5.73
N ALA A 32 -0.75 -0.60 6.01
CA ALA A 32 -1.52 -1.36 6.98
C ALA A 32 -2.87 -1.79 6.38
N LEU A 33 -3.39 -2.93 6.84
CA LEU A 33 -4.81 -3.26 6.65
C LEU A 33 -5.60 -2.66 7.81
N VAL A 34 -6.71 -2.01 7.50
CA VAL A 34 -7.61 -1.39 8.49
C VAL A 34 -8.90 -2.19 8.55
N ASN A 35 -9.19 -2.77 9.70
CA ASN A 35 -10.42 -3.50 9.97
C ASN A 35 -11.45 -2.57 10.62
N GLY A 36 -12.05 -1.68 9.82
CA GLY A 36 -13.09 -0.75 10.27
C GLY A 36 -14.52 -1.15 9.90
N ARG A 37 -14.71 -2.27 9.20
CA ARG A 37 -16.00 -2.73 8.69
C ARG A 37 -16.11 -4.26 8.64
N PRO A 38 -17.32 -4.86 8.58
CA PRO A 38 -17.53 -6.28 8.85
C PRO A 38 -16.90 -7.27 7.84
N ARG A 39 -16.76 -6.90 6.57
CA ARG A 39 -16.43 -7.86 5.50
C ARG A 39 -15.01 -7.74 4.97
N GLN A 40 -14.63 -6.54 4.57
CA GLN A 40 -13.38 -6.34 3.84
C GLN A 40 -12.55 -5.30 4.57
N PRO A 41 -11.30 -5.62 4.95
CA PRO A 41 -10.39 -4.60 5.40
C PRO A 41 -10.19 -3.56 4.29
N ALA A 42 -9.88 -2.34 4.71
CA ALA A 42 -9.38 -1.29 3.84
C ALA A 42 -7.86 -1.20 3.94
N SER A 43 -7.27 -0.32 3.14
CA SER A 43 -5.87 0.05 3.27
C SER A 43 -5.72 1.29 4.14
N GLY A 44 -4.61 1.38 4.84
CA GLY A 44 -4.15 2.58 5.52
C GLY A 44 -2.64 2.76 5.33
N VAL A 45 -2.16 3.95 5.66
CA VAL A 45 -0.74 4.31 5.61
C VAL A 45 -0.29 4.83 6.96
N VAL A 46 0.86 4.37 7.45
CA VAL A 46 1.52 4.92 8.63
C VAL A 46 1.94 6.36 8.33
N TYR A 47 1.25 7.32 8.96
CA TYR A 47 1.47 8.76 8.76
C TYR A 47 2.41 9.35 9.81
N GLY A 48 2.41 8.79 11.02
CA GLY A 48 3.24 9.19 12.13
C GLY A 48 3.39 8.08 13.16
N GLN A 49 4.07 8.38 14.27
CA GLN A 49 4.20 7.45 15.38
C GLN A 49 2.81 7.06 15.88
N ASP A 50 2.50 5.77 15.85
CA ASP A 50 1.22 5.19 16.27
C ASP A 50 -0.01 5.81 15.56
N LEU A 51 0.16 6.37 14.35
CA LEU A 51 -0.90 6.98 13.55
C LEU A 51 -1.01 6.35 12.17
N VAL A 52 -2.20 5.82 11.85
CA VAL A 52 -2.56 5.29 10.53
C VAL A 52 -3.62 6.17 9.90
N LEU A 53 -3.37 6.66 8.69
CA LEU A 53 -4.33 7.40 7.88
C LEU A 53 -5.09 6.43 6.98
N THR A 54 -6.42 6.55 6.95
CA THR A 54 -7.30 5.81 6.03
C THR A 54 -8.43 6.71 5.54
N ALA A 55 -9.24 6.20 4.61
CA ALA A 55 -10.42 6.92 4.13
C ALA A 55 -11.55 6.85 5.16
N ASP A 56 -12.21 7.97 5.42
CA ASP A 56 -13.32 8.08 6.38
C ASP A 56 -14.40 6.98 6.20
N HIS A 57 -14.87 6.79 4.96
CA HIS A 57 -15.94 5.84 4.63
C HIS A 57 -15.59 4.35 4.84
N VAL A 58 -14.37 4.01 5.25
CA VAL A 58 -13.99 2.63 5.57
C VAL A 58 -14.18 2.28 7.05
N LEU A 59 -14.42 3.30 7.88
CA LEU A 59 -14.73 3.16 9.30
C LEU A 59 -16.25 3.20 9.47
N GLU A 60 -16.89 2.03 9.41
CA GLU A 60 -18.35 1.88 9.58
C GLU A 60 -18.75 1.66 11.05
N ARG A 61 -17.76 1.56 11.94
CA ARG A 61 -17.92 1.41 13.39
C ARG A 61 -16.84 2.23 14.11
N GLU A 62 -17.10 2.54 15.36
CA GLU A 62 -16.16 3.27 16.24
C GLU A 62 -15.47 2.34 17.25
N ASP A 63 -16.00 1.12 17.43
CA ASP A 63 -15.50 0.15 18.42
C ASP A 63 -14.77 -1.03 17.75
N ASP A 64 -13.90 -1.71 18.52
CA ASP A 64 -13.16 -2.90 18.09
C ASP A 64 -12.37 -2.72 16.78
N LEU A 65 -11.92 -1.50 16.52
CA LEU A 65 -11.05 -1.20 15.38
C LEU A 65 -9.71 -1.91 15.57
N THR A 66 -9.23 -2.54 14.49
CA THR A 66 -7.89 -3.13 14.48
C THR A 66 -7.16 -2.81 13.19
N ILE A 67 -5.84 -2.76 13.27
CA ILE A 67 -4.97 -2.69 12.11
C ILE A 67 -4.12 -3.95 12.01
N GLN A 68 -3.80 -4.39 10.80
CA GLN A 68 -2.74 -5.38 10.56
C GLN A 68 -1.55 -4.70 9.92
N THR A 69 -0.39 -4.80 10.57
CA THR A 69 0.88 -4.21 10.13
C THR A 69 1.58 -5.12 9.10
N HIS A 70 2.60 -4.58 8.42
CA HIS A 70 3.37 -5.29 7.40
C HIS A 70 4.00 -6.61 7.89
N ASP A 71 4.29 -6.72 9.19
CA ASP A 71 4.84 -7.89 9.88
C ASP A 71 3.76 -8.86 10.37
N LYS A 72 2.51 -8.68 9.92
CA LYS A 72 1.34 -9.52 10.21
C LYS A 72 0.88 -9.49 11.67
N ARG A 73 1.32 -8.51 12.46
CA ARG A 73 0.71 -8.27 13.78
C ARG A 73 -0.63 -7.57 13.63
N THR A 74 -1.58 -7.95 14.46
CA THR A 74 -2.85 -7.24 14.59
C THR A 74 -2.81 -6.40 15.86
N LEU A 75 -3.07 -5.10 15.74
CA LEU A 75 -3.04 -4.15 16.83
C LEU A 75 -4.42 -3.48 16.99
N PRO A 76 -4.87 -3.16 18.21
CA PRO A 76 -6.06 -2.34 18.41
C PRO A 76 -5.82 -0.92 17.89
N ALA A 77 -6.89 -0.27 17.46
CA ALA A 77 -6.93 1.14 17.06
C ALA A 77 -8.09 1.85 17.77
N GLN A 78 -7.99 3.18 17.86
CA GLN A 78 -8.98 4.07 18.47
C GLN A 78 -9.14 5.31 17.60
#